data_AF-A0A3S3KP86-F1
#
_entry.id   AF-A0A3S3KP86-F1
#
_cell.length_a   1.000
_cell.length_b   1.000
_cell.length_c   1.000
_cell.angle_alpha   90.00
_cell.angle_beta   90.00
_cell.angle_gamma   90.00
#
_symmetry.space_group_name_H-M   'P 1'
#
loop_
_entity.id
_entity.type
_entity.pdbx_description
1 polymer ?
#
loop_
_entity_poly.entity_id
_entity_poly.type
_entity_poly.pdbx_seq_one_letter_code
_entity_poly.pdbx_strand_id
1 'polypeptide(L)'
;MRSFYINLAVSVDRREWFDAQASRLGLDIERFEAVSNTSIADSVAVQFNVSKETIACFFSHRAIWNEIANGPDRFAAIFEDDAHLSDDLPAFLNDVSWIPADADIVHLEKLGKRFVGIDAGQKAFGRKLYQAISGFAGAAAYVISRECAAKLHATFTEIDQDFDLHLFNDGMPSLKIYKIGPALCMQDRFTAAPRFASTIVRPRMSNRVDAPEAVLREAARLYKRLASFAVRSLRLRRPRLIAIKIK
;
A
#
# COMPACT_ATOMS: atom_id res chain seq x y z
N MET A 1 17.68 -7.31 -1.22
CA MET A 1 17.08 -6.12 -1.87
C MET A 1 17.17 -4.94 -0.91
N ARG A 2 17.28 -3.70 -1.40
CA ARG A 2 17.16 -2.51 -0.55
C ARG A 2 15.80 -2.50 0.16
N SER A 3 15.82 -2.09 1.41
CA SER A 3 14.66 -2.07 2.28
C SER A 3 14.61 -0.75 3.02
N PHE A 4 13.44 -0.15 3.11
CA PHE A 4 13.23 1.15 3.73
C PHE A 4 12.12 1.09 4.76
N TYR A 5 12.20 1.87 5.83
CA TYR A 5 11.05 2.13 6.69
C TYR A 5 10.76 3.62 6.82
N ILE A 6 9.48 3.98 6.73
CA ILE A 6 9.00 5.36 6.85
C ILE A 6 8.85 5.70 8.33
N ASN A 7 9.48 6.79 8.76
CA ASN A 7 9.39 7.26 10.14
C ASN A 7 9.45 8.79 10.21
N LEU A 8 8.54 9.40 10.96
CA LEU A 8 8.56 10.84 11.24
C LEU A 8 9.79 11.18 12.09
N ALA A 9 10.48 12.28 11.79
CA ALA A 9 11.64 12.75 12.57
C ALA A 9 11.34 12.91 14.07
N VAL A 10 10.10 13.29 14.40
CA VAL A 10 9.64 13.48 15.79
C VAL A 10 9.29 12.16 16.51
N SER A 11 9.09 11.06 15.78
CA SER A 11 8.69 9.76 16.33
C SER A 11 9.92 8.89 16.67
N VAL A 12 10.72 9.39 17.60
CA VAL A 12 11.98 8.75 18.04
C VAL A 12 11.75 7.40 18.71
N ASP A 13 10.67 7.27 19.49
CA ASP A 13 10.27 6.03 20.16
C ASP A 13 9.93 4.91 19.16
N ARG A 14 9.17 5.23 18.11
CA ARG A 14 8.83 4.29 17.02
C ARG A 14 10.07 3.91 16.23
N ARG A 15 10.97 4.87 15.98
CA ARG A 15 12.27 4.62 15.33
C ARG A 15 13.10 3.60 16.11
N GLU A 16 13.35 3.88 17.39
CA GLU A 16 14.16 3.00 18.25
C GLU A 16 13.55 1.60 18.35
N TRP A 17 12.22 1.52 18.41
CA TRP A 17 11.52 0.24 18.44
C TRP A 17 11.67 -0.54 17.12
N PHE A 18 11.53 0.11 15.97
CA PHE A 18 11.71 -0.52 14.67
C PHE A 18 13.17 -0.95 14.46
N ASP A 19 14.13 -0.08 14.77
CA ASP A 19 15.57 -0.36 14.66
C ASP A 19 15.98 -1.55 15.53
N ALA A 20 15.43 -1.68 16.74
CA ALA A 20 15.68 -2.83 17.61
C ALA A 20 15.16 -4.14 17.01
N GLN A 21 14.00 -4.12 16.33
CA GLN A 21 13.48 -5.30 15.62
C GLN A 21 14.37 -5.67 14.44
N ALA A 22 14.74 -4.69 13.60
CA ALA A 22 15.60 -4.92 12.44
C ALA A 22 16.97 -5.47 12.87
N SER A 23 17.57 -4.88 13.90
CA SER A 23 18.86 -5.31 14.48
C SER A 23 18.79 -6.74 15.01
N ARG A 24 17.73 -7.09 15.75
CA ARG A 24 17.50 -8.46 16.25
C ARG A 24 17.42 -9.50 15.13
N LEU A 25 16.88 -9.11 13.97
CA LEU A 25 16.75 -9.96 12.79
C LEU A 25 17.99 -9.94 11.88
N GLY A 26 19.01 -9.14 12.21
CA GLY A 26 20.18 -8.95 11.36
C GLY A 26 19.84 -8.29 10.01
N LEU A 27 18.81 -7.45 10.00
CA LEU A 27 18.33 -6.74 8.81
C LEU A 27 18.89 -5.32 8.77
N ASP A 28 19.44 -4.94 7.62
CA ASP A 28 19.73 -3.55 7.28
C ASP A 28 18.52 -2.96 6.56
N ILE A 29 17.74 -2.14 7.28
CA ILE A 29 16.56 -1.44 6.74
C ILE A 29 16.81 0.05 6.92
N GLU A 30 16.90 0.77 5.81
CA GLU A 30 17.22 2.18 5.76
C GLU A 30 16.04 3.02 6.28
N ARG A 31 16.29 3.90 7.26
CA ARG A 31 15.29 4.87 7.68
C ARG A 31 15.08 5.90 6.56
N PHE A 32 13.83 6.04 6.13
CA PHE A 32 13.40 7.13 5.26
C PHE A 32 12.57 8.13 6.07
N GLU A 33 12.99 9.39 6.06
CA GLU A 33 12.29 10.43 6.81
C GLU A 33 10.92 10.72 6.18
N ALA A 34 9.87 10.53 6.97
CA ALA A 34 8.50 10.79 6.55
C ALA A 34 8.25 12.29 6.39
N VAL A 35 7.41 12.64 5.40
CA VAL A 35 6.86 13.98 5.26
C VAL A 35 5.99 14.29 6.48
N SER A 36 6.18 15.46 7.09
CA SER A 36 5.38 15.89 8.24
C SER A 36 4.04 16.49 7.80
N ASN A 37 2.96 16.21 8.52
CA ASN A 37 1.66 16.87 8.31
C ASN A 37 1.76 18.39 8.45
N THR A 38 2.71 18.91 9.25
CA THR A 38 2.94 20.34 9.44
C THR A 38 3.47 21.04 8.19
N SER A 39 4.09 20.30 7.26
CA SER A 39 4.51 20.83 5.96
C SER A 39 3.38 20.88 4.92
N ILE A 40 2.20 20.33 5.23
CA ILE A 40 1.06 20.32 4.33
C ILE A 40 0.19 21.56 4.59
N ALA A 41 0.02 22.40 3.57
CA ALA A 41 -0.87 23.56 3.65
C ALA A 41 -2.35 23.12 3.71
N ASP A 42 -3.19 23.87 4.43
CA ASP A 42 -4.63 23.57 4.56
C ASP A 42 -5.36 23.54 3.20
N SER A 43 -4.95 24.39 2.26
CA SER A 43 -5.50 24.40 0.90
C SER A 43 -5.32 23.08 0.17
N VAL A 44 -4.21 22.37 0.41
CA VAL A 44 -3.96 21.04 -0.17
C VAL A 44 -4.88 20.00 0.44
N ALA A 45 -5.07 20.04 1.77
CA ALA A 45 -6.04 19.17 2.45
C ALA A 45 -7.47 19.38 1.94
N VAL A 46 -7.87 20.63 1.70
CA VAL A 46 -9.16 20.96 1.07
C VAL A 46 -9.24 20.46 -0.37
N GLN A 47 -8.18 20.64 -1.17
CA GLN A 47 -8.15 20.20 -2.57
C GLN A 47 -8.29 18.67 -2.71
N PHE A 48 -7.58 17.92 -1.88
CA PHE A 48 -7.58 16.45 -1.90
C PHE A 48 -8.76 15.86 -1.11
N ASN A 49 -9.47 16.68 -0.33
CA ASN A 49 -10.58 16.26 0.53
C ASN A 49 -10.22 15.12 1.50
N VAL A 50 -9.00 15.16 2.04
CA VAL A 50 -8.48 14.23 3.06
C VAL A 50 -7.63 15.00 4.08
N SER A 51 -7.31 14.37 5.21
CA SER A 51 -6.51 15.01 6.26
C SER A 51 -5.06 15.25 5.83
N LYS A 52 -4.38 16.21 6.49
CA LYS A 52 -2.96 16.49 6.26
C LYS A 52 -2.09 15.28 6.55
N GLU A 53 -2.44 14.49 7.56
CA GLU A 53 -1.76 13.25 7.94
C GLU A 53 -1.83 12.23 6.80
N THR A 54 -3.00 12.05 6.19
CA THR A 54 -3.19 11.14 5.06
C THR A 54 -2.39 11.61 3.84
N ILE A 55 -2.34 12.91 3.56
CA ILE A 55 -1.52 13.49 2.48
C ILE A 55 -0.03 13.32 2.76
N ALA A 56 0.40 13.55 4.00
CA ALA A 56 1.79 13.40 4.41
C ALA A 56 2.27 11.95 4.31
N CYS A 57 1.44 10.99 4.74
CA CYS A 57 1.68 9.56 4.53
C CYS A 57 1.84 9.25 3.03
N PHE A 58 0.89 9.70 2.21
CA PHE A 58 0.93 9.52 0.76
C PHE A 58 2.22 10.08 0.12
N PHE A 59 2.60 11.31 0.47
CA PHE A 59 3.82 11.93 -0.06
C PHE A 59 5.10 11.24 0.43
N SER A 60 5.09 10.67 1.63
CA SER A 60 6.21 9.84 2.13
C SER A 60 6.41 8.60 1.26
N HIS A 61 5.34 7.86 0.93
CA HIS A 61 5.43 6.72 0.02
C HIS A 61 5.86 7.14 -1.39
N ARG A 62 5.32 8.26 -1.92
CA ARG A 62 5.73 8.77 -3.24
C ARG A 62 7.19 9.18 -3.32
N ALA A 63 7.75 9.73 -2.23
CA ALA A 63 9.16 10.09 -2.15
C ALA A 63 10.04 8.83 -2.20
N ILE A 64 9.68 7.78 -1.46
CA ILE A 64 10.37 6.48 -1.54
C ILE A 64 10.24 5.85 -2.92
N TRP A 65 9.08 5.95 -3.59
CA TRP A 65 8.96 5.40 -4.95
C TRP A 65 9.90 6.09 -5.93
N ASN A 66 10.14 7.40 -5.77
CA ASN A 66 11.13 8.10 -6.57
C ASN A 66 12.54 7.58 -6.29
N GLU A 67 12.91 7.40 -5.01
CA GLU A 67 14.21 6.83 -4.62
C GLU A 67 14.41 5.43 -5.23
N ILE A 68 13.41 4.55 -5.10
CA ILE A 68 13.45 3.19 -5.66
C ILE A 68 13.53 3.23 -7.19
N ALA A 69 12.75 4.09 -7.85
CA ALA A 69 12.73 4.22 -9.31
C ALA A 69 14.10 4.58 -9.89
N ASN A 70 14.86 5.41 -9.17
CA ASN A 70 16.22 5.82 -9.55
C ASN A 70 17.32 4.86 -9.03
N GLY A 71 16.94 3.84 -8.26
CA GLY A 71 17.85 2.86 -7.69
C GLY A 71 18.26 1.71 -8.65
N PRO A 72 19.31 0.95 -8.29
CA PRO A 72 19.79 -0.16 -9.12
C PRO A 72 18.95 -1.44 -8.96
N ASP A 73 18.30 -1.63 -7.82
CA ASP A 73 17.61 -2.87 -7.48
C ASP A 73 16.31 -3.05 -8.25
N ARG A 74 16.04 -4.30 -8.66
CA ARG A 74 14.79 -4.64 -9.35
C ARG A 74 13.55 -4.51 -8.46
N PHE A 75 13.72 -4.82 -7.17
CA PHE A 75 12.67 -4.77 -6.16
C PHE A 75 13.23 -4.08 -4.92
N ALA A 76 12.36 -3.42 -4.17
CA ALA A 76 12.68 -2.89 -2.85
C ALA A 76 11.51 -3.12 -1.88
N ALA A 77 11.82 -3.29 -0.61
CA ALA A 77 10.82 -3.41 0.45
C ALA A 77 10.58 -2.06 1.13
N ILE A 78 9.32 -1.77 1.44
CA ILE A 78 8.88 -0.57 2.16
C ILE A 78 8.11 -1.02 3.39
N PHE A 79 8.44 -0.44 4.53
CA PHE A 79 7.79 -0.66 5.82
C PHE A 79 7.32 0.67 6.44
N GLU A 80 6.33 0.61 7.32
CA GLU A 80 6.03 1.68 8.28
C GLU A 80 6.68 1.34 9.64
N ASP A 81 7.00 2.36 10.42
CA ASP A 81 7.65 2.26 11.74
C ASP A 81 6.80 1.63 12.85
N ASP A 82 5.52 1.33 12.60
CA ASP A 82 4.66 0.51 13.48
C ASP A 82 4.47 -0.93 12.98
N ALA A 83 5.23 -1.39 11.98
CA ALA A 83 5.18 -2.78 11.54
C ALA A 83 5.92 -3.71 12.50
N HIS A 84 5.24 -4.75 12.98
CA HIS A 84 5.86 -5.91 13.62
C HIS A 84 6.44 -6.81 12.54
N LEU A 85 7.71 -7.18 12.68
CA LEU A 85 8.44 -7.99 11.71
C LEU A 85 8.46 -9.46 12.14
N SER A 86 8.15 -10.37 11.21
CA SER A 86 8.28 -11.82 11.44
C SER A 86 9.74 -12.28 11.48
N ASP A 87 10.01 -13.34 12.24
CA ASP A 87 11.37 -13.87 12.42
C ASP A 87 11.98 -14.47 11.14
N ASP A 88 11.15 -14.86 10.18
CA ASP A 88 11.59 -15.40 8.89
C ASP A 88 11.71 -14.34 7.79
N LEU A 89 11.41 -13.05 8.07
CA LEU A 89 11.57 -11.95 7.11
C LEU A 89 12.96 -11.87 6.45
N PRO A 90 14.09 -12.15 7.14
CA PRO A 90 15.41 -12.15 6.50
C PRO A 90 15.53 -13.05 5.28
N ALA A 91 14.87 -14.22 5.28
CA ALA A 91 14.89 -15.12 4.12
C ALA A 91 14.25 -14.47 2.87
N PHE A 92 13.21 -13.64 3.08
CA PHE A 92 12.49 -12.96 2.01
C PHE A 92 13.17 -11.69 1.51
N LEU A 93 13.93 -10.99 2.36
CA LEU A 93 14.64 -9.76 1.95
C LEU A 93 15.99 -10.05 1.27
N ASN A 94 16.63 -11.16 1.63
CA ASN A 94 17.93 -11.57 1.09
C ASN A 94 17.84 -12.35 -0.22
N ASP A 95 16.69 -12.94 -0.53
CA ASP A 95 16.44 -13.62 -1.80
C ASP A 95 15.26 -12.95 -2.52
N VAL A 96 15.44 -12.56 -3.78
CA VAL A 96 14.36 -11.99 -4.62
C VAL A 96 13.71 -13.03 -5.52
N SER A 97 14.25 -14.24 -5.60
CA SER A 97 13.81 -15.31 -6.51
C SER A 97 12.37 -15.78 -6.23
N TRP A 98 11.91 -15.58 -5.00
CA TRP A 98 10.55 -15.91 -4.59
C TRP A 98 9.50 -14.91 -5.10
N ILE A 99 9.91 -13.73 -5.59
CA ILE A 99 8.97 -12.72 -6.06
C ILE A 99 8.54 -13.11 -7.49
N PRO A 100 7.23 -13.21 -7.78
CA PRO A 100 6.76 -13.46 -9.15
C PRO A 100 7.34 -12.43 -10.11
N ALA A 101 7.85 -12.89 -11.26
CA ALA A 101 8.60 -12.02 -12.17
C ALA A 101 7.79 -10.84 -12.72
N ASP A 102 6.47 -10.98 -12.76
CA ASP A 102 5.51 -9.97 -13.20
C ASP A 102 4.82 -9.24 -12.03
N ALA A 103 5.26 -9.45 -10.79
CA ALA A 103 4.74 -8.72 -9.64
C ALA A 103 5.11 -7.24 -9.74
N ASP A 104 4.09 -6.39 -9.71
CA ASP A 104 4.26 -4.96 -9.49
C ASP A 104 4.46 -4.67 -8.00
N ILE A 105 3.65 -5.32 -7.16
CA ILE A 105 3.69 -5.23 -5.70
C ILE A 105 3.49 -6.62 -5.10
N VAL A 106 4.26 -6.95 -4.06
CA VAL A 106 3.95 -8.04 -3.14
C VAL A 106 3.63 -7.47 -1.77
N HIS A 107 2.38 -7.58 -1.34
CA HIS A 107 1.94 -7.10 -0.04
C HIS A 107 2.34 -8.08 1.07
N LEU A 108 3.02 -7.58 2.10
CA LEU A 108 3.62 -8.38 3.17
C LEU A 108 2.82 -8.28 4.48
N GLU A 109 1.97 -7.28 4.63
CA GLU A 109 1.20 -7.03 5.84
C GLU A 109 -0.04 -7.96 5.95
N LYS A 110 -0.33 -8.37 7.18
CA LYS A 110 -1.53 -9.12 7.53
C LYS A 110 -2.78 -8.31 7.22
N LEU A 111 -3.63 -8.85 6.36
CA LEU A 111 -4.95 -8.28 6.13
C LEU A 111 -5.93 -8.59 7.26
N GLY A 112 -6.93 -7.71 7.37
CA GLY A 112 -8.21 -8.03 8.00
C GLY A 112 -8.93 -9.18 7.28
N LYS A 113 -10.03 -9.66 7.86
CA LYS A 113 -10.73 -10.92 7.50
C LYS A 113 -11.27 -11.04 6.05
N ARG A 114 -11.10 -10.04 5.18
CA ARG A 114 -11.69 -9.98 3.84
C ARG A 114 -10.59 -9.86 2.79
N PHE A 115 -10.16 -11.00 2.24
CA PHE A 115 -9.26 -11.07 1.09
C PHE A 115 -9.71 -12.21 0.17
N VAL A 116 -9.75 -11.93 -1.13
CA VAL A 116 -9.98 -12.92 -2.19
C VAL A 116 -8.85 -12.82 -3.21
N GLY A 117 -8.17 -13.94 -3.43
CA GLY A 117 -7.11 -14.07 -4.42
C GLY A 117 -7.06 -15.48 -4.99
N ILE A 118 -6.35 -15.62 -6.11
CA ILE A 118 -6.05 -16.92 -6.74
C ILE A 118 -4.71 -17.41 -6.19
N ASP A 119 -4.64 -18.67 -5.75
CA ASP A 119 -3.35 -19.31 -5.42
C ASP A 119 -2.44 -19.25 -6.66
N ALA A 120 -1.29 -18.60 -6.53
CA ALA A 120 -0.35 -18.42 -7.64
C ALA A 120 0.41 -19.72 -7.98
N GLY A 121 0.20 -20.81 -7.23
CA GLY A 121 0.92 -22.07 -7.38
C GLY A 121 2.36 -22.01 -6.88
N GLN A 122 2.79 -20.86 -6.34
CA GLN A 122 4.13 -20.63 -5.86
C GLN A 122 4.19 -20.67 -4.33
N LYS A 123 5.24 -21.31 -3.81
CA LYS A 123 5.58 -21.34 -2.40
C LYS A 123 6.98 -20.78 -2.18
N ALA A 124 7.15 -20.05 -1.09
CA ALA A 124 8.39 -19.42 -0.70
C ALA A 124 8.55 -19.56 0.81
N PHE A 125 9.60 -20.26 1.25
CA PHE A 125 9.92 -20.47 2.67
C PHE A 125 8.69 -20.89 3.52
N GLY A 126 7.90 -21.84 3.02
CA GLY A 126 6.70 -22.34 3.72
C GLY A 126 5.44 -21.47 3.59
N ARG A 127 5.52 -20.32 2.91
CA ARG A 127 4.40 -19.41 2.65
C ARG A 127 3.93 -19.54 1.21
N LYS A 128 2.67 -19.21 0.95
CA LYS A 128 2.05 -19.21 -0.37
C LYS A 128 1.88 -17.80 -0.90
N LEU A 129 1.93 -17.66 -2.22
CA LEU A 129 1.57 -16.44 -2.92
C LEU A 129 0.16 -16.53 -3.49
N TYR A 130 -0.56 -15.41 -3.40
CA TYR A 130 -1.91 -15.27 -3.93
C TYR A 130 -1.96 -14.03 -4.82
N GLN A 131 -2.39 -14.16 -6.07
CA GLN A 131 -2.69 -13.02 -6.90
C GLN A 131 -3.99 -12.37 -6.42
N ALA A 132 -3.94 -11.09 -6.06
CA ALA A 132 -5.10 -10.39 -5.51
C ALA A 132 -6.18 -10.14 -6.59
N ILE A 133 -7.44 -10.45 -6.26
CA ILE A 133 -8.60 -10.11 -7.10
C ILE A 133 -9.47 -9.07 -6.42
N SER A 134 -9.69 -9.20 -5.11
CA SER A 134 -10.41 -8.20 -4.33
C SER A 134 -9.46 -7.10 -3.86
N GLY A 135 -9.97 -5.88 -3.75
CA GLY A 135 -9.27 -4.82 -3.05
C GLY A 135 -9.12 -5.08 -1.55
N PHE A 136 -8.14 -4.41 -0.96
CA PHE A 136 -7.82 -4.46 0.47
C PHE A 136 -7.18 -3.14 0.92
N ALA A 137 -6.74 -3.07 2.17
CA ALA A 137 -6.06 -1.91 2.77
C ALA A 137 -4.82 -2.36 3.56
N GLY A 138 -4.04 -1.40 4.04
CA GLY A 138 -2.78 -1.60 4.74
C GLY A 138 -1.58 -1.37 3.83
N ALA A 139 -0.67 -0.50 4.23
CA ALA A 139 0.61 -0.26 3.57
C ALA A 139 1.80 -0.40 4.52
N ALA A 140 1.59 -1.00 5.70
CA ALA A 140 2.62 -1.13 6.74
C ALA A 140 3.81 -1.96 6.27
N ALA A 141 3.63 -2.85 5.28
CA ALA A 141 4.72 -3.55 4.63
C ALA A 141 4.36 -4.05 3.22
N TYR A 142 5.18 -3.72 2.23
CA TYR A 142 5.09 -4.29 0.88
C TYR A 142 6.43 -4.23 0.13
N VAL A 143 6.63 -5.15 -0.81
CA VAL A 143 7.69 -5.10 -1.83
C VAL A 143 7.11 -4.46 -3.08
N ILE A 144 7.87 -3.62 -3.75
CA ILE A 144 7.50 -2.98 -5.02
C ILE A 144 8.60 -3.16 -6.06
N SER A 145 8.23 -3.39 -7.32
CA SER A 145 9.18 -3.40 -8.43
C SER A 145 9.63 -1.98 -8.77
N ARG A 146 10.86 -1.82 -9.25
CA ARG A 146 11.38 -0.51 -9.69
C ARG A 146 10.50 0.15 -10.76
N GLU A 147 10.03 -0.65 -11.72
CA GLU A 147 9.15 -0.17 -12.79
C GLU A 147 7.79 0.29 -12.25
N CYS A 148 7.21 -0.45 -11.30
CA CYS A 148 5.98 -0.05 -10.63
C CYS A 148 6.18 1.23 -9.81
N ALA A 149 7.30 1.35 -9.08
CA ALA A 149 7.64 2.55 -8.33
C ALA A 149 7.73 3.78 -9.24
N ALA A 150 8.42 3.67 -10.38
CA ALA A 150 8.51 4.75 -11.37
C ALA A 150 7.12 5.14 -11.92
N LYS A 151 6.31 4.14 -12.29
CA LYS A 151 4.95 4.34 -12.81
C LYS A 151 4.04 5.01 -11.77
N LEU A 152 4.03 4.52 -10.54
CA LEU A 152 3.23 5.09 -9.46
C LEU A 152 3.68 6.50 -9.11
N HIS A 153 4.99 6.76 -9.02
CA HIS A 153 5.50 8.11 -8.79
C HIS A 153 5.02 9.12 -9.85
N ALA A 154 5.04 8.70 -11.12
CA ALA A 154 4.66 9.55 -12.26
C ALA A 154 3.14 9.72 -12.43
N THR A 155 2.33 8.74 -12.06
CA THR A 155 0.90 8.71 -12.42
C THR A 155 -0.07 8.71 -11.24
N PHE A 156 0.39 8.31 -10.06
CA PHE A 156 -0.42 8.26 -8.85
C PHE A 156 -0.14 9.52 -8.02
N THR A 157 -0.71 10.63 -8.47
CA THR A 157 -0.38 11.98 -8.00
C THR A 157 -1.36 12.57 -6.99
N GLU A 158 -2.57 12.00 -6.92
CA GLU A 158 -3.68 12.50 -6.12
C GLU A 158 -4.35 11.36 -5.37
N ILE A 159 -4.96 11.68 -4.23
CA ILE A 159 -5.77 10.78 -3.41
C ILE A 159 -7.00 11.52 -2.91
N ASP A 160 -8.07 10.78 -2.67
CA ASP A 160 -9.37 11.24 -2.15
C ASP A 160 -9.86 10.41 -0.96
N GLN A 161 -9.03 9.47 -0.50
CA GLN A 161 -9.23 8.61 0.67
C GLN A 161 -7.86 8.19 1.23
N ASP A 162 -7.84 7.36 2.27
CA ASP A 162 -6.60 6.79 2.80
C ASP A 162 -5.75 6.17 1.67
N PHE A 163 -4.46 6.51 1.64
CA PHE A 163 -3.55 6.15 0.56
C PHE A 163 -3.54 4.63 0.27
N ASP A 164 -3.50 3.81 1.31
CA ASP A 164 -3.49 2.36 1.21
C ASP A 164 -4.78 1.83 0.55
N LEU A 165 -5.92 2.38 0.94
CA LEU A 165 -7.22 2.07 0.37
C LEU A 165 -7.27 2.49 -1.10
N HIS A 166 -6.80 3.70 -1.41
CA HIS A 166 -6.73 4.16 -2.80
C HIS A 166 -5.80 3.25 -3.62
N LEU A 167 -4.58 2.96 -3.17
CA LEU A 167 -3.64 2.12 -3.93
C LEU A 167 -4.17 0.68 -4.14
N PHE A 168 -4.67 0.03 -3.09
CA PHE A 168 -4.95 -1.40 -3.09
C PHE A 168 -6.41 -1.77 -3.38
N ASN A 169 -7.36 -0.85 -3.28
CA ASN A 169 -8.77 -1.11 -3.58
C ASN A 169 -9.26 -0.41 -4.86
N ASP A 170 -8.95 0.86 -5.02
CA ASP A 170 -9.52 1.70 -6.09
C ASP A 170 -8.49 2.14 -7.16
N GLY A 171 -7.22 1.80 -6.92
CA GLY A 171 -6.06 2.38 -7.60
C GLY A 171 -5.86 1.87 -9.02
N MET A 172 -4.60 1.82 -9.46
CA MET A 172 -4.30 1.55 -10.86
C MET A 172 -4.80 0.15 -11.28
N PRO A 173 -5.81 0.03 -12.17
CA PRO A 173 -6.44 -1.26 -12.51
C PRO A 173 -5.52 -2.25 -13.22
N SER A 174 -4.30 -1.84 -13.55
CA SER A 174 -3.33 -2.63 -14.28
C SER A 174 -2.30 -3.33 -13.38
N LEU A 175 -2.22 -2.98 -12.10
CA LEU A 175 -1.19 -3.54 -11.23
C LEU A 175 -1.42 -5.03 -10.98
N LYS A 176 -0.33 -5.78 -11.02
CA LYS A 176 -0.23 -7.18 -10.64
C LYS A 176 0.22 -7.27 -9.20
N ILE A 177 -0.77 -7.33 -8.32
CA ILE A 177 -0.54 -7.33 -6.88
C ILE A 177 -0.63 -8.76 -6.37
N TYR A 178 0.42 -9.21 -5.71
CA TYR A 178 0.48 -10.47 -5.01
C TYR A 178 0.41 -10.24 -3.51
N LYS A 179 -0.08 -11.25 -2.81
CA LYS A 179 -0.07 -11.31 -1.35
C LYS A 179 0.65 -12.56 -0.92
N ILE A 180 1.40 -12.44 0.17
CA ILE A 180 2.00 -13.61 0.83
C ILE A 180 1.17 -14.04 2.03
N GLY A 181 0.94 -15.34 2.17
CA GLY A 181 0.15 -15.96 3.22
C GLY A 181 0.86 -17.18 3.83
N PRO A 182 1.05 -17.25 5.16
CA PRO A 182 0.79 -16.20 6.16
C PRO A 182 1.54 -14.90 5.87
N ALA A 183 1.13 -13.79 6.50
CA ALA A 183 1.75 -12.48 6.30
C ALA A 183 3.07 -12.32 7.08
N LEU A 184 4.01 -11.57 6.53
CA LEU A 184 5.34 -11.35 7.11
C LEU A 184 5.39 -10.18 8.09
N CYS A 185 4.40 -9.29 8.03
CA CYS A 185 4.30 -8.15 8.92
C CYS A 185 2.88 -8.00 9.47
N MET A 186 2.76 -7.32 10.62
CA MET A 186 1.48 -6.91 11.18
C MET A 186 1.60 -5.49 11.71
N GLN A 187 0.66 -4.62 11.34
CA GLN A 187 0.62 -3.28 11.91
C GLN A 187 0.30 -3.34 13.41
N ASP A 188 0.99 -2.54 14.23
CA ASP A 188 0.90 -2.56 15.70
C ASP A 188 -0.54 -2.45 16.23
N ARG A 189 -1.37 -1.63 15.61
CA ARG A 189 -2.79 -1.46 15.95
C ARG A 189 -3.63 -2.75 15.87
N PHE A 190 -3.16 -3.78 15.17
CA PHE A 190 -3.85 -5.07 15.03
C PHE A 190 -3.33 -6.14 16.00
N THR A 191 -2.36 -5.80 16.85
CA THR A 191 -1.88 -6.68 17.91
C THR A 191 -2.84 -6.68 19.10
N ALA A 192 -2.66 -7.64 20.01
CA ALA A 192 -3.49 -7.74 21.22
C ALA A 192 -3.23 -6.59 22.22
N ALA A 193 -2.06 -5.99 22.18
CA ALA A 193 -1.65 -4.88 23.02
C ALA A 193 -0.86 -3.86 22.18
N PRO A 194 -1.54 -3.01 21.40
CA PRO A 194 -0.90 -1.97 20.60
C PRO A 194 -0.05 -1.04 21.48
N ARG A 195 1.14 -0.74 21.00
CA ARG A 195 2.13 0.14 21.64
C ARG A 195 1.97 1.59 21.21
N PHE A 196 1.57 1.81 19.96
CA PHE A 196 1.56 3.14 19.36
C PHE A 196 0.14 3.57 18.99
N ALA A 197 -0.18 4.83 19.29
CA ALA A 197 -1.37 5.47 18.76
C ALA A 197 -1.17 5.79 17.28
N SER A 198 -2.26 5.70 16.50
CA SER A 198 -2.24 6.13 15.09
C SER A 198 -1.93 7.61 15.00
N THR A 199 -0.88 7.97 14.25
CA THR A 199 -0.54 9.35 13.92
C THR A 199 -1.45 9.91 12.82
N ILE A 200 -2.12 9.04 12.06
CA ILE A 200 -3.12 9.43 11.08
C ILE A 200 -4.49 9.48 11.75
N VAL A 201 -5.10 10.67 11.78
CA VAL A 201 -6.47 10.85 12.27
C VAL A 201 -7.43 10.41 11.18
N ARG A 202 -8.10 9.27 11.40
CA ARG A 202 -9.19 8.83 10.52
C ARG A 202 -10.50 9.44 11.02
N PRO A 203 -11.27 10.16 10.18
CA PRO A 203 -12.62 10.56 10.54
C PRO A 203 -13.39 9.31 10.96
N ARG A 204 -14.08 9.36 12.10
CA ARG A 204 -15.01 8.30 12.48
C ARG A 204 -16.06 8.25 11.37
N MET A 205 -16.00 7.25 10.51
CA MET A 205 -17.12 6.97 9.60
C MET A 205 -18.35 6.81 10.48
N SER A 206 -19.35 7.66 10.30
CA SER A 206 -20.64 7.40 10.90
C SER A 206 -21.10 6.04 10.35
N ASN A 207 -21.45 5.10 11.22
CA ASN A 207 -22.01 3.81 10.81
C ASN A 207 -23.39 3.96 10.13
N ARG A 208 -23.84 5.19 9.87
CA ARG A 208 -25.02 5.48 9.06
C ARG A 208 -24.57 5.71 7.63
N VAL A 209 -24.32 4.61 6.94
CA VAL A 209 -24.43 4.63 5.49
C VAL A 209 -25.90 4.41 5.19
N ASP A 210 -26.57 5.39 4.59
CA ASP A 210 -27.91 5.17 4.04
C ASP A 210 -27.81 3.99 3.06
N ALA A 211 -28.58 2.92 3.31
CA ALA A 211 -28.53 1.68 2.55
C ALA A 211 -28.49 1.86 1.00
N PRO A 212 -29.17 2.87 0.41
CA PRO A 212 -29.06 3.15 -1.02
C PRO A 212 -27.65 3.53 -1.47
N GLU A 213 -26.92 4.36 -0.71
CA GLU A 213 -25.57 4.79 -1.09
C GLU A 213 -24.52 3.69 -0.94
N ALA A 214 -24.70 2.79 0.03
CA ALA A 214 -23.85 1.60 0.15
C ALA A 214 -24.04 0.69 -1.07
N VAL A 215 -25.29 0.44 -1.46
CA VAL A 215 -25.64 -0.40 -2.62
C VAL A 215 -25.16 0.22 -3.91
N LEU A 216 -25.34 1.53 -4.10
CA LEU A 216 -24.86 2.25 -5.29
C LEU A 216 -23.33 2.24 -5.38
N ARG A 217 -22.62 2.44 -4.26
CA ARG A 217 -21.15 2.34 -4.23
C ARG A 217 -20.68 0.93 -4.56
N GLU A 218 -21.32 -0.09 -4.01
CA GLU A 218 -20.93 -1.48 -4.27
C GLU A 218 -21.27 -1.91 -5.70
N ALA A 219 -22.41 -1.43 -6.25
CA ALA A 219 -22.76 -1.63 -7.66
C ALA A 219 -21.79 -0.93 -8.61
N ALA A 220 -21.40 0.31 -8.30
CA ALA A 220 -20.40 1.05 -9.07
C ALA A 220 -19.02 0.38 -9.00
N ARG A 221 -18.64 -0.18 -7.84
CA ARG A 221 -17.41 -0.99 -7.67
C ARG A 221 -17.45 -2.26 -8.50
N LEU A 222 -18.58 -2.99 -8.46
CA LEU A 222 -18.75 -4.22 -9.24
C LEU A 222 -18.70 -3.92 -10.74
N TYR A 223 -19.36 -2.84 -11.18
CA TYR A 223 -19.30 -2.36 -12.55
C TYR A 223 -17.87 -2.00 -12.98
N LYS A 224 -17.13 -1.22 -12.18
CA LYS A 224 -15.72 -0.89 -12.47
C LYS A 224 -14.86 -2.17 -12.58
N ARG A 225 -15.07 -3.17 -11.72
CA ARG A 225 -14.35 -4.45 -11.77
C ARG A 225 -14.67 -5.24 -13.03
N LEU A 226 -15.95 -5.34 -13.41
CA LEU A 226 -16.40 -6.04 -14.61
C LEU A 226 -15.96 -5.32 -15.89
N ALA A 227 -16.04 -3.98 -15.94
CA ALA A 227 -15.54 -3.18 -17.06
C ALA A 227 -14.01 -3.32 -17.20
N SER A 228 -13.28 -3.34 -16.09
CA SER A 228 -11.83 -3.56 -16.09
C SER A 228 -11.46 -4.97 -16.58
N PHE A 229 -12.27 -5.98 -16.23
CA PHE A 229 -12.13 -7.34 -16.73
C PHE A 229 -12.40 -7.40 -18.25
N ALA A 230 -13.49 -6.81 -18.73
CA ALA A 230 -13.82 -6.80 -20.16
C ALA A 230 -12.77 -6.09 -21.01
N VAL A 231 -12.22 -4.95 -20.54
CA VAL A 231 -11.13 -4.23 -21.22
C VAL A 231 -9.82 -5.04 -21.23
N ARG A 232 -9.52 -5.79 -20.15
CA ARG A 232 -8.37 -6.71 -20.08
C ARG A 232 -8.51 -7.89 -21.05
N SER A 233 -9.71 -8.45 -21.20
CA SER A 233 -9.96 -9.63 -22.05
C SER A 233 -10.02 -9.31 -23.55
N LEU A 234 -10.40 -8.09 -23.93
CA LEU A 234 -10.68 -7.73 -25.32
C LEU A 234 -9.62 -6.84 -25.99
N ARG A 235 -8.55 -6.41 -25.29
CA ARG A 235 -7.51 -5.48 -25.81
C ARG A 235 -8.08 -4.21 -26.51
N LEU A 236 -9.26 -3.75 -26.13
CA LEU A 236 -9.89 -2.58 -26.76
C LEU A 236 -9.33 -1.28 -26.17
N ARG A 237 -8.95 -0.33 -27.05
CA ARG A 237 -8.52 1.02 -26.67
C ARG A 237 -9.60 1.70 -25.81
N ARG A 238 -9.20 2.25 -24.67
CA ARG A 238 -10.11 3.00 -23.78
C ARG A 238 -10.76 4.17 -24.54
N PRO A 239 -12.09 4.34 -24.51
CA PRO A 239 -12.73 5.51 -25.08
C PRO A 239 -12.43 6.77 -24.23
N ARG A 240 -12.22 7.91 -24.89
CA ARG A 240 -12.14 9.23 -24.27
C ARG A 240 -13.55 9.69 -23.89
N LEU A 241 -13.80 9.89 -22.60
CA LEU A 241 -15.01 10.55 -22.10
C LEU A 241 -14.83 12.08 -22.22
N ILE A 242 -15.73 12.72 -22.97
CA ILE A 242 -15.88 14.18 -23.03
C ILE A 242 -17.16 14.52 -22.28
N ALA A 243 -17.07 15.35 -21.24
CA ALA A 243 -18.22 15.83 -20.50
C ALA A 243 -18.89 16.99 -21.27
N ILE A 244 -20.14 16.79 -21.69
CA ILE A 244 -20.98 17.85 -22.25
C ILE A 244 -21.79 18.45 -21.09
N LYS A 245 -21.63 19.75 -20.85
CA LYS A 245 -22.45 20.51 -19.90
C LYS A 245 -23.82 20.76 -20.55
N ILE A 246 -24.88 20.28 -19.91
CA ILE A 246 -26.25 20.69 -20.24
C ILE A 246 -26.58 21.89 -19.34
N LYS A 247 -27.07 22.98 -19.94
CA LYS A 247 -27.50 24.21 -19.25
C LYS A 247 -28.75 24.00 -18.44
#